data_AF-A0A1E3VMD4-F1
#
_entry.id   AF-A0A1E3VMD4-F1
#
_cell.length_a   1.000
_cell.length_b   1.000
_cell.length_c   1.000
_cell.angle_alpha   90.00
_cell.angle_beta   90.00
_cell.angle_gamma   90.00
#
_symmetry.space_group_name_H-M   'P 1'
#
loop_
_entity.id
_entity.type
_entity.pdbx_description
1 polymer ?
#
loop_
_entity_poly.entity_id
_entity_poly.type
_entity_poly.pdbx_seq_one_letter_code
_entity_poly.pdbx_strand_id
1 'polypeptide(L)'
;MIDLYKILGIMRTAPRKDIHKAYRKKAKTAHPDTGGTVEAFNQLVVAYSVLSDEDRRAHYDKTGEVELTQPDNRDGGAIEIIAEKLGLIIHAEQDLATLDIGDLIEKAIKDDIAARKASVAHQQRAGERLSRLRARAKRKEEGEGDLVARVLDWHEVAIQGQIKKNEGIIGHLERALVILEDYSFTDETAAAPSEEVVEALNDILVSLDELAAILNTSPSRAEAMPKEAEPTAFG
;
A
#
# COMPACT_ATOMS: atom_id res chain seq x y z
N MET A 1 -37.09 -3.84 7.04
CA MET A 1 -36.04 -2.82 6.91
C MET A 1 -34.88 -3.22 7.81
N ILE A 2 -33.65 -3.25 7.30
CA ILE A 2 -32.48 -3.69 8.04
C ILE A 2 -32.06 -2.56 9.01
N ASP A 3 -31.87 -2.90 10.28
CA ASP A 3 -31.44 -1.95 11.31
C ASP A 3 -29.92 -2.03 11.50
N LEU A 4 -29.20 -1.07 10.93
CA LEU A 4 -27.73 -1.06 10.93
C LEU A 4 -27.14 -0.86 12.33
N TYR A 5 -27.85 -0.14 13.20
CA TYR A 5 -27.41 0.07 14.59
C TYR A 5 -27.53 -1.21 15.41
N LYS A 6 -28.58 -2.01 15.17
CA LYS A 6 -28.71 -3.35 15.75
C LYS A 6 -27.64 -4.32 15.24
N ILE A 7 -27.30 -4.25 13.95
CA ILE A 7 -26.20 -5.06 13.37
C ILE A 7 -24.88 -4.76 14.08
N LEU A 8 -24.57 -3.49 14.38
CA LEU A 8 -23.39 -3.13 15.17
C LEU A 8 -23.59 -3.34 16.68
N GLY A 9 -24.83 -3.42 17.16
CA GLY A 9 -25.17 -3.58 18.58
C GLY A 9 -24.96 -2.30 19.39
N ILE A 10 -25.25 -1.16 18.78
CA ILE A 10 -25.03 0.18 19.35
C ILE A 10 -26.32 1.01 19.31
N MET A 11 -26.36 2.10 20.06
CA MET A 11 -27.48 3.06 20.00
C MET A 11 -27.35 4.01 18.82
N ARG A 12 -28.48 4.56 18.36
CA ARG A 12 -28.53 5.58 17.30
C ARG A 12 -27.76 6.86 17.64
N THR A 13 -27.58 7.14 18.92
CA THR A 13 -26.82 8.30 19.44
C THR A 13 -25.33 8.01 19.59
N ALA A 14 -24.85 6.81 19.23
CA ALA A 14 -23.45 6.44 19.41
C ALA A 14 -22.50 7.36 18.62
N PRO A 15 -21.42 7.86 19.25
CA PRO A 15 -20.39 8.61 18.56
C PRO A 15 -19.61 7.69 17.60
N ARG A 16 -18.97 8.27 16.58
CA ARG A 16 -18.21 7.52 15.55
C ARG A 16 -17.16 6.56 16.15
N LYS A 17 -16.53 6.94 17.26
CA LYS A 17 -15.57 6.11 17.99
C LYS A 17 -16.17 4.76 18.44
N ASP A 18 -17.42 4.77 18.89
CA ASP A 18 -18.11 3.57 19.36
C ASP A 18 -18.58 2.69 18.20
N ILE A 19 -18.90 3.29 17.06
CA ILE A 19 -19.20 2.58 15.79
C ILE A 19 -17.98 1.76 15.37
N HIS A 20 -16.79 2.37 15.35
CA HIS A 20 -15.54 1.71 15.02
C HIS A 20 -15.18 0.60 16.02
N LYS A 21 -15.37 0.86 17.32
CA LYS A 21 -15.10 -0.12 18.38
C LYS A 21 -16.03 -1.33 18.27
N ALA A 22 -17.32 -1.10 18.02
CA ALA A 22 -18.32 -2.16 17.88
C ALA A 22 -18.07 -3.02 16.64
N TYR A 23 -17.73 -2.40 15.50
CA TYR A 23 -17.34 -3.11 14.28
C TYR A 23 -16.14 -4.02 14.52
N ARG A 24 -15.04 -3.50 15.08
CA ARG A 24 -13.82 -4.29 15.37
C ARG A 24 -14.11 -5.49 16.28
N LYS A 25 -14.93 -5.29 17.31
CA LYS A 25 -15.32 -6.38 18.23
C LYS A 25 -16.12 -7.46 17.52
N LYS A 26 -17.09 -7.08 16.67
CA LYS A 26 -17.96 -8.02 15.96
C LYS A 26 -17.26 -8.71 14.79
N ALA A 27 -16.34 -8.03 14.10
CA ALA A 27 -15.58 -8.58 12.99
C ALA A 27 -14.73 -9.78 13.44
N LYS A 28 -14.10 -9.68 14.62
CA LYS A 28 -13.35 -10.77 15.24
C LYS A 28 -14.19 -12.02 15.55
N THR A 29 -15.47 -11.84 15.86
CA THR A 29 -16.39 -12.95 16.18
C THR A 29 -17.19 -13.44 14.97
N ALA A 30 -17.25 -12.65 13.90
CA ALA A 30 -18.02 -12.96 12.69
C ALA A 30 -17.15 -13.60 11.60
N HIS A 31 -15.87 -13.87 11.87
CA HIS A 31 -14.98 -14.56 10.93
C HIS A 31 -15.46 -16.01 10.72
N PRO A 32 -15.46 -16.52 9.47
CA PRO A 32 -15.86 -17.90 9.18
C PRO A 32 -15.10 -18.95 10.00
N ASP A 33 -13.81 -18.70 10.26
CA ASP A 33 -12.96 -19.59 11.08
C ASP A 33 -13.38 -19.67 12.55
N THR A 34 -14.16 -18.69 13.04
CA THR A 34 -14.70 -18.66 14.41
C THR A 34 -16.20 -18.99 14.47
N GLY A 35 -16.79 -19.47 13.37
CA GLY A 35 -18.19 -19.91 13.30
C GLY A 35 -19.19 -18.87 12.79
N GLY A 36 -18.72 -17.79 12.14
CA GLY A 36 -19.58 -16.80 11.48
C GLY A 36 -20.03 -17.22 10.07
N THR A 37 -21.10 -16.60 9.56
CA THR A 37 -21.51 -16.78 8.15
C THR A 37 -21.06 -15.61 7.28
N VAL A 38 -20.81 -15.89 6.01
CA VAL A 38 -20.47 -14.86 5.01
C VAL A 38 -21.55 -13.78 4.94
N GLU A 39 -22.84 -14.14 5.05
CA GLU A 39 -23.91 -13.14 5.07
C GLU A 39 -23.88 -12.24 6.31
N ALA A 40 -23.59 -12.79 7.49
CA ALA A 40 -23.50 -11.99 8.71
C ALA A 40 -22.32 -11.03 8.68
N PHE A 41 -21.19 -11.47 8.12
CA PHE A 41 -20.03 -10.61 7.90
C PHE A 41 -20.33 -9.49 6.90
N ASN A 42 -20.99 -9.82 5.78
CA ASN A 42 -21.40 -8.82 4.79
C ASN A 42 -22.37 -7.78 5.37
N GLN A 43 -23.35 -8.21 6.18
CA GLN A 43 -24.25 -7.28 6.87
C GLN A 43 -23.50 -6.36 7.85
N LEU A 44 -22.51 -6.90 8.57
CA LEU A 44 -21.66 -6.15 9.48
C LEU A 44 -20.86 -5.06 8.75
N VAL A 45 -20.27 -5.42 7.61
CA VAL A 45 -19.54 -4.51 6.72
C VAL A 45 -20.45 -3.42 6.18
N VAL A 46 -21.64 -3.77 5.69
CA VAL A 46 -22.63 -2.80 5.19
C VAL A 46 -23.02 -1.80 6.29
N ALA A 47 -23.34 -2.29 7.49
CA ALA A 47 -23.70 -1.44 8.62
C ALA A 47 -22.59 -0.47 9.00
N TYR A 48 -21.35 -0.94 9.03
CA TYR A 48 -20.19 -0.08 9.29
C TYR A 48 -19.98 0.96 8.17
N SER A 49 -20.08 0.57 6.89
CA SER A 49 -19.85 1.48 5.75
C SER A 49 -20.82 2.65 5.67
N VAL A 50 -22.04 2.47 6.17
CA VAL A 50 -23.07 3.51 6.20
C VAL A 50 -22.97 4.35 7.47
N LEU A 51 -22.75 3.72 8.63
CA LEU A 51 -22.78 4.42 9.92
C LEU A 51 -21.46 5.13 10.25
N SER A 52 -20.34 4.73 9.67
CA SER A 52 -19.03 5.38 9.86
C SER A 52 -18.85 6.66 9.04
N ASP A 53 -19.64 6.83 7.97
CA ASP A 53 -19.67 8.02 7.13
C ASP A 53 -20.80 8.96 7.58
N GLU A 54 -20.49 10.23 7.79
CA GLU A 54 -21.43 11.20 8.37
C GLU A 54 -22.60 11.52 7.44
N ASP A 55 -22.33 11.67 6.14
CA ASP A 55 -23.34 11.98 5.13
C ASP A 55 -24.25 10.77 4.89
N ARG A 56 -23.67 9.57 4.79
CA ARG A 56 -24.44 8.33 4.60
C ARG A 56 -25.26 7.97 5.83
N ARG A 57 -24.73 8.19 7.04
CA ARG A 57 -25.48 8.01 8.29
C ARG A 57 -26.65 8.98 8.36
N ALA A 58 -26.43 10.26 8.05
CA ALA A 58 -27.48 11.27 8.06
C ALA A 58 -28.58 10.97 7.03
N HIS A 59 -28.22 10.43 5.86
CA HIS A 59 -29.19 9.96 4.87
C HIS A 59 -30.00 8.78 5.42
N TYR A 60 -29.33 7.73 5.90
CA TYR A 60 -29.97 6.55 6.48
C TYR A 60 -30.90 6.90 7.66
N ASP A 61 -30.49 7.83 8.52
CA ASP A 61 -31.31 8.28 9.65
C ASP A 61 -32.57 9.04 9.20
N LYS A 62 -32.53 9.72 8.05
CA LYS A 62 -33.67 10.47 7.49
C LYS A 62 -34.62 9.60 6.66
N THR A 63 -34.10 8.70 5.84
CA THR A 63 -34.89 7.94 4.85
C THR A 63 -35.15 6.50 5.29
N GLY A 64 -34.31 5.95 6.17
CA GLY A 64 -34.28 4.51 6.46
C GLY A 64 -33.76 3.67 5.30
N GLU A 65 -33.40 4.30 4.18
CA GLU A 65 -32.90 3.64 2.98
C GLU A 65 -31.38 3.54 3.02
N VAL A 66 -30.87 2.41 2.55
CA VAL A 66 -29.45 2.21 2.34
C VAL A 66 -29.22 2.43 0.85
N GLU A 67 -28.57 3.52 0.48
CA GLU A 67 -28.16 3.73 -0.90
C GLU A 67 -27.12 2.66 -1.25
N LEU A 68 -27.59 1.64 -1.99
CA LEU A 68 -26.77 0.55 -2.53
C LEU A 68 -25.99 1.00 -3.77
N THR A 69 -25.46 2.22 -3.78
CA THR A 69 -24.17 2.42 -4.47
C THR A 69 -23.19 1.47 -3.79
N GLN A 70 -22.51 0.61 -4.56
CA GLN A 70 -21.48 -0.31 -4.06
C GLN A 70 -20.75 0.43 -2.94
N PRO A 71 -20.88 -0.01 -1.68
CA PRO A 71 -20.31 0.73 -0.58
C PRO A 71 -18.85 0.92 -0.93
N ASP A 72 -18.35 2.15 -0.85
CA ASP A 72 -16.93 2.40 -0.84
C ASP A 72 -16.40 1.74 0.44
N ASN A 73 -16.30 0.41 0.39
CA ASN A 73 -15.90 -0.46 1.46
C ASN A 73 -14.38 -0.39 1.50
N ARG A 74 -13.87 0.82 1.73
CA ARG A 74 -12.44 1.11 1.76
C ARG A 74 -11.74 0.15 2.69
N ASP A 75 -12.37 -0.10 3.84
CA ASP A 75 -11.88 -1.01 4.88
C ASP A 75 -11.90 -2.46 4.40
N GLY A 76 -12.96 -2.94 3.74
CA GLY A 76 -12.96 -4.31 3.19
C GLY A 76 -11.97 -4.52 2.06
N GLY A 77 -11.87 -3.59 1.11
CA GLY A 77 -10.85 -3.66 0.06
C GLY A 77 -9.43 -3.54 0.62
N ALA A 78 -9.23 -2.75 1.68
CA ALA A 78 -7.96 -2.67 2.38
C ALA A 78 -7.61 -3.99 3.10
N ILE A 79 -8.59 -4.64 3.74
CA ILE A 79 -8.40 -5.94 4.39
C ILE A 79 -8.05 -7.02 3.36
N GLU A 80 -8.70 -7.04 2.19
CA GLU A 80 -8.37 -7.96 1.10
C GLU A 80 -6.92 -7.79 0.64
N ILE A 81 -6.46 -6.54 0.48
CA ILE A 81 -5.06 -6.23 0.16
C ILE A 81 -4.12 -6.74 1.24
N ILE A 82 -4.41 -6.46 2.52
CA ILE A 82 -3.59 -6.92 3.64
C ILE A 82 -3.50 -8.45 3.64
N ALA A 83 -4.63 -9.15 3.44
CA ALA A 83 -4.68 -10.60 3.36
C ALA A 83 -3.87 -11.15 2.18
N GLU A 84 -3.94 -10.52 1.01
CA GLU A 84 -3.12 -10.86 -0.16
C GLU A 84 -1.63 -10.75 0.16
N LYS A 85 -1.18 -9.61 0.72
CA LYS A 85 0.24 -9.39 1.04
C LYS A 85 0.73 -10.33 2.13
N LEU A 86 -0.07 -10.57 3.18
CA LEU A 86 0.23 -11.55 4.21
C LEU A 86 0.36 -12.96 3.64
N GLY A 87 -0.55 -13.36 2.75
CA GLY A 87 -0.49 -14.67 2.09
C GLY A 87 0.81 -14.90 1.34
N LEU A 88 1.31 -13.88 0.61
CA LEU A 88 2.60 -13.95 -0.08
C LEU A 88 3.77 -14.17 0.87
N ILE A 89 3.73 -13.55 2.05
CA ILE A 89 4.78 -13.68 3.07
C ILE A 89 4.70 -15.05 3.75
N ILE A 90 3.51 -15.51 4.12
CA ILE A 90 3.30 -16.83 4.76
C ILE A 90 3.75 -17.98 3.85
N HIS A 91 3.58 -17.82 2.54
CA HIS A 91 4.01 -18.81 1.55
C HIS A 91 5.46 -18.63 1.08
N ALA A 92 6.18 -17.62 1.57
CA ALA A 92 7.62 -17.53 1.33
C ALA A 92 8.32 -18.62 2.15
N GLU A 93 9.22 -19.38 1.52
CA GLU A 93 9.98 -20.48 2.17
C GLU A 93 10.98 -20.01 3.24
N GLN A 94 10.97 -18.72 3.60
CA GLN A 94 11.92 -18.12 4.54
C GLN A 94 11.42 -18.18 5.98
N ASP A 95 12.36 -18.23 6.92
CA ASP A 95 12.05 -18.24 8.35
C ASP A 95 11.48 -16.89 8.82
N LEU A 96 10.15 -16.86 8.97
CA LEU A 96 9.37 -15.70 9.39
C LEU A 96 9.76 -15.16 10.77
N ALA A 97 10.44 -15.96 11.60
CA ALA A 97 10.84 -15.57 12.95
C ALA A 97 11.93 -14.48 12.99
N THR A 98 12.60 -14.23 11.87
CA THR A 98 13.73 -13.28 11.78
C THR A 98 13.39 -12.00 11.01
N LEU A 99 12.17 -11.91 10.46
CA LEU A 99 11.77 -10.82 9.57
C LEU A 99 10.76 -9.90 10.27
N ASP A 100 10.92 -8.60 10.07
CA ASP A 100 9.87 -7.64 10.38
C ASP A 100 8.78 -7.71 9.31
N ILE A 101 7.76 -8.52 9.59
CA ILE A 101 6.63 -8.75 8.68
C ILE A 101 5.84 -7.45 8.45
N GLY A 102 5.77 -6.56 9.45
CA GLY A 102 5.09 -5.28 9.35
C GLY A 102 5.74 -4.39 8.31
N ASP A 103 7.05 -4.21 8.42
CA ASP A 103 7.85 -3.42 7.47
C ASP A 103 7.77 -3.97 6.04
N LEU A 104 7.78 -5.29 5.88
CA LEU A 104 7.67 -5.94 4.56
C LEU A 104 6.32 -5.66 3.89
N ILE A 105 5.22 -5.80 4.64
CA ILE A 105 3.87 -5.51 4.13
C ILE A 105 3.74 -4.03 3.80
N GLU A 106 4.19 -3.16 4.71
CA GLU A 106 4.14 -1.72 4.51
C GLU A 106 4.90 -1.30 3.25
N LYS A 107 6.13 -1.83 3.08
CA LYS A 107 6.94 -1.57 1.90
C LYS A 107 6.27 -2.08 0.63
N ALA A 108 5.72 -3.29 0.64
CA ALA A 108 5.02 -3.86 -0.53
C ALA A 108 3.81 -3.01 -0.94
N ILE A 109 3.02 -2.52 0.03
CA ILE A 109 1.88 -1.64 -0.22
C ILE A 109 2.35 -0.28 -0.79
N LYS A 110 3.41 0.31 -0.24
CA LYS A 110 3.99 1.57 -0.74
C LYS A 110 4.52 1.44 -2.17
N ASP A 111 5.19 0.33 -2.48
CA ASP A 111 5.70 0.05 -3.83
C ASP A 111 4.53 -0.08 -4.83
N ASP A 112 3.43 -0.75 -4.46
CA ASP A 112 2.21 -0.86 -5.28
C ASP A 112 1.54 0.52 -5.50
N ILE A 113 1.45 1.36 -4.47
CA ILE A 113 0.92 2.73 -4.58
C ILE A 113 1.75 3.52 -5.59
N ALA A 114 3.09 3.46 -5.49
CA ALA A 114 3.99 4.19 -6.38
C ALA A 114 3.82 3.72 -7.84
N ALA A 115 3.77 2.40 -8.08
CA ALA A 115 3.56 1.84 -9.41
C ALA A 115 2.22 2.28 -10.03
N ARG A 116 1.14 2.29 -9.23
CA ARG A 116 -0.19 2.73 -9.69
C ARG A 116 -0.25 4.23 -9.95
N LYS A 117 0.36 5.06 -9.10
CA LYS A 117 0.47 6.52 -9.34
C LYS A 117 1.23 6.80 -10.64
N ALA A 118 2.31 6.07 -10.92
CA ALA A 118 3.03 6.16 -12.19
C ALA A 118 2.16 5.77 -13.40
N SER A 119 1.35 4.71 -13.27
CA SER A 119 0.39 4.29 -14.29
C SER A 119 -0.69 5.35 -14.56
N VAL A 120 -1.29 5.93 -13.50
CA VAL A 120 -2.26 7.03 -13.62
C VAL A 120 -1.65 8.21 -14.38
N ALA A 121 -0.44 8.64 -14.00
CA ALA A 121 0.24 9.75 -14.67
C ALA A 121 0.52 9.43 -16.15
N HIS A 122 0.87 8.18 -16.47
CA HIS A 122 1.05 7.74 -17.86
C HIS A 122 -0.26 7.82 -18.66
N GLN A 123 -1.36 7.34 -18.11
CA GLN A 123 -2.69 7.35 -18.73
C GLN A 123 -3.20 8.77 -18.92
N GLN A 124 -3.01 9.66 -17.95
CA GLN A 124 -3.37 11.09 -18.06
C GLN A 124 -2.65 11.74 -19.24
N ARG A 125 -1.32 11.54 -19.37
CA ARG A 125 -0.56 12.04 -20.53
C ARG A 125 -1.06 11.45 -21.86
N ALA A 126 -1.50 10.19 -21.87
CA ALA A 126 -2.11 9.58 -23.05
C ALA A 126 -3.45 10.23 -23.41
N GLY A 127 -4.30 10.48 -22.42
CA GLY A 127 -5.57 11.20 -22.57
C GLY A 127 -5.37 12.60 -23.16
N GLU A 128 -4.38 13.35 -22.70
CA GLU A 128 -4.04 14.67 -23.26
C GLU A 128 -3.60 14.61 -24.73
N ARG A 129 -2.84 13.57 -25.11
CA ARG A 129 -2.47 13.36 -26.52
C ARG A 129 -3.70 13.01 -27.37
N LEU A 130 -4.57 12.16 -26.84
CA LEU A 130 -5.80 11.73 -27.50
C LEU A 130 -6.77 12.90 -27.70
N SER A 131 -6.98 13.72 -26.67
CA SER A 131 -7.82 14.92 -26.73
C SER A 131 -7.33 15.90 -27.80
N ARG A 132 -6.00 16.12 -27.89
CA ARG A 132 -5.40 16.93 -28.97
C ARG A 132 -5.61 16.33 -30.36
N LEU A 133 -5.52 15.00 -30.50
CA LEU A 133 -5.80 14.32 -31.76
C LEU A 133 -7.28 14.46 -32.15
N ARG A 134 -8.19 14.26 -31.19
CA ARG A 134 -9.64 14.37 -31.36
C ARG A 134 -10.09 15.76 -31.80
N ALA A 135 -9.49 16.82 -31.25
CA ALA A 135 -9.75 18.20 -31.64
C ALA A 135 -9.33 18.52 -33.09
N ARG A 136 -8.35 17.77 -33.62
CA ARG A 136 -7.84 17.93 -35.00
C ARG A 136 -8.55 17.03 -36.00
N ALA A 137 -9.12 15.92 -35.55
CA ALA A 137 -9.84 14.98 -36.39
C ALA A 137 -11.10 15.66 -36.94
N LYS A 138 -11.16 15.81 -38.27
CA LYS A 138 -12.33 16.32 -39.00
C LYS A 138 -12.61 15.39 -40.17
N ARG A 139 -13.89 15.06 -40.38
CA ARG A 139 -14.32 14.37 -41.60
C ARG A 139 -14.09 15.28 -42.82
N LYS A 140 -13.60 14.71 -43.92
CA LYS A 140 -13.31 15.45 -45.16
C LYS A 140 -14.55 15.71 -46.03
N GLU A 141 -15.64 14.98 -45.81
CA GLU A 141 -16.88 15.07 -46.57
C GLU A 141 -18.09 15.07 -45.61
N GLU A 142 -19.25 15.57 -46.03
CA GLU A 142 -20.52 15.45 -45.31
C GLU A 142 -21.11 14.04 -45.50
N GLY A 143 -21.70 13.48 -44.44
CA GLY A 143 -22.25 12.12 -44.45
C GLY A 143 -22.45 11.60 -43.04
N GLU A 144 -23.32 10.60 -42.90
CA GLU A 144 -23.74 10.08 -41.59
C GLU A 144 -22.60 9.41 -40.82
N GLY A 145 -22.35 9.91 -39.62
CA GLY A 145 -21.47 9.32 -38.61
C GLY A 145 -19.97 9.54 -38.83
N ASP A 146 -19.29 10.09 -37.82
CA ASP A 146 -17.83 10.12 -37.75
C ASP A 146 -17.31 8.88 -37.00
N LEU A 147 -16.94 7.86 -37.77
CA LEU A 147 -16.40 6.60 -37.23
C LEU A 147 -15.07 6.81 -36.50
N VAL A 148 -14.22 7.71 -36.99
CA VAL A 148 -12.90 7.98 -36.39
C VAL A 148 -13.09 8.71 -35.07
N ALA A 149 -13.96 9.71 -35.02
CA ALA A 149 -14.34 10.36 -33.77
C ALA A 149 -14.85 9.36 -32.73
N ARG A 150 -15.74 8.44 -33.11
CA ARG A 150 -16.24 7.40 -32.19
C ARG A 150 -15.14 6.49 -31.65
N VAL A 151 -14.17 6.10 -32.47
CA VAL A 151 -13.02 5.30 -32.03
C VAL A 151 -12.17 6.08 -31.02
N LEU A 152 -11.93 7.36 -31.28
CA LEU A 152 -11.17 8.23 -30.37
C LEU A 152 -11.93 8.43 -29.05
N ASP A 153 -13.24 8.67 -29.09
CA ASP A 153 -14.10 8.81 -27.91
C ASP A 153 -14.12 7.51 -27.08
N TRP A 154 -14.14 6.34 -27.74
CA TRP A 154 -14.03 5.05 -27.06
C TRP A 154 -12.68 4.89 -26.32
N HIS A 155 -11.57 5.27 -26.96
CA HIS A 155 -10.26 5.26 -26.30
C HIS A 155 -10.19 6.22 -25.12
N GLU A 156 -10.87 7.37 -25.20
CA GLU A 156 -10.92 8.35 -24.11
C GLU A 156 -11.63 7.75 -22.90
N VAL A 157 -12.80 7.13 -23.10
CA VAL A 157 -13.53 6.41 -22.05
C VAL A 157 -12.68 5.29 -21.45
N ALA A 158 -11.95 4.53 -22.29
CA ALA A 158 -11.08 3.45 -21.82
C ALA A 158 -9.95 3.97 -20.93
N ILE A 159 -9.29 5.07 -21.31
CA ILE A 159 -8.25 5.72 -20.51
C ILE A 159 -8.82 6.18 -19.17
N GLN A 160 -9.96 6.88 -19.18
CA GLN A 160 -10.59 7.36 -17.95
C GLN A 160 -11.02 6.21 -17.03
N GLY A 161 -11.50 5.10 -17.60
CA GLY A 161 -11.81 3.88 -16.85
C GLY A 161 -10.59 3.30 -16.14
N GLN A 162 -9.43 3.26 -16.81
CA GLN A 162 -8.18 2.77 -16.20
C GLN A 162 -7.64 3.70 -15.12
N ILE A 163 -7.78 5.02 -15.30
CA ILE A 163 -7.41 6.02 -14.28
C ILE A 163 -8.27 5.79 -13.03
N LYS A 164 -9.60 5.80 -13.19
CA LYS A 164 -10.54 5.61 -12.08
C LYS A 164 -10.31 4.28 -11.34
N LYS A 165 -10.02 3.21 -12.08
CA LYS A 165 -9.71 1.90 -11.49
C LYS A 165 -8.45 1.97 -10.61
N ASN A 166 -7.37 2.59 -11.10
CA ASN A 166 -6.14 2.72 -10.33
C ASN A 166 -6.32 3.62 -9.11
N GLU A 167 -7.04 4.73 -9.24
CA GLU A 167 -7.36 5.64 -8.13
C GLU A 167 -8.16 4.93 -7.03
N GLY A 168 -9.16 4.12 -7.41
CA GLY A 168 -9.91 3.30 -6.44
C GLY A 168 -9.00 2.33 -5.68
N ILE A 169 -8.10 1.63 -6.38
CA ILE A 169 -7.16 0.70 -5.74
C ILE A 169 -6.15 1.43 -4.85
N ILE A 170 -5.67 2.61 -5.28
CA ILE A 170 -4.82 3.47 -4.44
C ILE A 170 -5.54 3.82 -3.14
N GLY A 171 -6.84 4.16 -3.19
CA GLY A 171 -7.63 4.44 -1.99
C GLY A 171 -7.69 3.25 -1.02
N HIS A 172 -7.81 2.01 -1.53
CA HIS A 172 -7.76 0.81 -0.69
C HIS A 172 -6.36 0.54 -0.11
N LEU A 173 -5.30 0.74 -0.91
CA LEU A 173 -3.92 0.59 -0.46
C LEU A 173 -3.55 1.61 0.63
N GLU A 174 -3.91 2.88 0.43
CA GLU A 174 -3.69 3.93 1.43
C GLU A 174 -4.49 3.65 2.70
N ARG A 175 -5.71 3.12 2.58
CA ARG A 175 -6.49 2.70 3.74
C ARG A 175 -5.85 1.50 4.46
N ALA A 176 -5.25 0.56 3.73
CA ALA A 176 -4.53 -0.56 4.31
C ALA A 176 -3.35 -0.11 5.17
N LEU A 177 -2.57 0.89 4.71
CA LEU A 177 -1.50 1.48 5.53
C LEU A 177 -2.03 2.03 6.85
N VAL A 178 -3.12 2.80 6.83
CA VAL A 178 -3.74 3.34 8.06
C VAL A 178 -4.25 2.23 8.97
N ILE A 179 -4.75 1.12 8.42
CA ILE A 179 -5.15 -0.03 9.26
C ILE A 179 -3.92 -0.64 9.93
N LEU A 180 -2.82 -0.82 9.20
CA LEU A 180 -1.59 -1.44 9.71
C LEU A 180 -0.91 -0.62 10.81
N GLU A 181 -1.09 0.70 10.87
CA GLU A 181 -0.60 1.54 11.98
C GLU A 181 -1.06 1.06 13.36
N ASP A 182 -2.24 0.41 13.45
CA ASP A 182 -2.79 -0.12 14.70
C ASP A 182 -2.20 -1.52 15.08
N TYR A 183 -1.31 -2.10 14.26
CA TYR A 183 -0.81 -3.46 14.42
C TYR A 183 0.72 -3.49 14.43
N SER A 184 1.30 -4.14 15.45
CA SER A 184 2.71 -4.50 15.45
C SER A 184 2.85 -6.01 15.21
N PHE A 185 3.86 -6.38 14.42
CA PHE A 185 4.24 -7.77 14.16
C PHE A 185 5.57 -8.13 14.84
N THR A 186 6.16 -7.21 15.60
CA THR A 186 7.31 -7.50 16.46
C THR A 186 6.86 -8.30 17.66
N ASP A 187 7.58 -9.36 18.00
CA ASP A 187 7.28 -10.13 19.20
C ASP A 187 7.61 -9.28 20.45
N GLU A 188 6.59 -8.79 21.17
CA GLU A 188 6.78 -8.11 22.47
C GLU A 188 7.42 -9.06 23.52
N THR A 189 7.49 -10.37 23.23
CA THR A 189 8.20 -11.36 24.07
C THR A 189 9.64 -11.64 23.65
N ALA A 190 10.13 -11.05 22.55
CA ALA A 190 11.55 -11.04 22.28
C ALA A 190 12.21 -10.15 23.33
N ALA A 191 12.75 -10.78 24.39
CA ALA A 191 13.51 -10.10 25.43
C ALA A 191 14.51 -9.16 24.75
N ALA A 192 14.50 -7.88 25.15
CA ALA A 192 15.56 -6.96 24.78
C ALA A 192 16.90 -7.69 25.02
N PRO A 193 17.85 -7.65 24.06
CA PRO A 193 19.12 -8.32 24.23
C PRO A 193 19.67 -7.93 25.60
N SER A 194 20.04 -8.92 26.42
CA SER A 194 20.51 -8.64 27.77
C SER A 194 21.67 -7.65 27.69
N GLU A 195 21.87 -6.86 28.74
CA GLU A 195 22.92 -5.84 28.80
C GLU A 195 24.29 -6.42 28.43
N GLU A 196 24.55 -7.68 28.81
CA GLU A 196 25.73 -8.47 28.39
C GLU A 196 25.85 -8.70 26.87
N VAL A 197 24.74 -8.95 26.17
CA VAL A 197 24.75 -9.15 24.70
C VAL A 197 24.98 -7.83 23.98
N VAL A 198 24.42 -6.73 24.50
CA VAL A 198 24.65 -5.38 23.96
C VAL A 198 26.11 -4.95 24.18
N GLU A 199 26.67 -5.23 25.35
CA GLU A 199 28.07 -4.95 25.67
C GLU A 199 29.02 -5.79 24.80
N ALA A 200 28.74 -7.09 24.63
CA ALA A 200 29.53 -7.95 23.75
C ALA A 200 29.48 -7.51 22.27
N LEU A 201 28.32 -7.04 21.78
CA LEU A 201 28.20 -6.51 20.42
C LEU A 201 28.97 -5.19 20.25
N ASN A 202 28.95 -4.32 21.26
CA ASN A 202 29.73 -3.09 21.26
C ASN A 202 31.24 -3.37 21.29
N ASP A 203 31.69 -4.33 22.09
CA ASP A 203 33.11 -4.75 22.12
C ASP A 203 33.56 -5.30 20.76
N ILE A 204 32.70 -6.09 20.10
CA ILE A 204 32.97 -6.59 18.75
C ILE A 204 33.07 -5.42 17.76
N LEU A 205 32.14 -4.46 17.79
CA LEU A 205 32.18 -3.29 16.91
C LEU A 205 33.44 -2.44 17.13
N VAL A 206 33.82 -2.19 18.39
CA VAL A 206 35.05 -1.48 18.74
C VAL A 206 36.28 -2.22 18.21
N SER A 207 36.35 -3.54 18.37
CA SER A 207 37.46 -4.34 17.86
C SER A 207 37.54 -4.33 16.31
N LEU A 208 36.41 -4.25 15.62
CA LEU A 208 36.35 -4.14 14.17
C LEU A 208 36.84 -2.76 13.69
N ASP A 209 36.49 -1.69 14.41
CA ASP A 209 36.98 -0.34 14.13
C ASP A 209 38.49 -0.22 14.37
N GLU A 210 39.01 -0.85 15.43
CA GLU A 210 40.45 -0.92 15.70
C GLU A 210 41.19 -1.69 14.58
N LEU A 211 40.63 -2.83 14.14
CA LEU A 211 41.18 -3.59 13.00
C LEU A 211 41.16 -2.78 11.70
N ALA A 212 40.08 -2.03 11.45
CA ALA A 212 39.98 -1.14 10.29
C ALA A 212 41.03 -0.01 10.35
N ALA A 213 41.31 0.54 11.53
CA ALA A 213 42.35 1.56 11.73
C ALA A 213 43.77 0.99 11.51
N ILE A 214 44.03 -0.25 11.93
CA ILE A 214 45.30 -0.96 11.66
C ILE A 214 45.48 -1.19 10.16
N LEU A 215 44.43 -1.61 9.46
CA LEU A 215 44.49 -1.82 8.01
C LEU A 215 44.69 -0.51 7.23
N ASN A 216 44.13 0.60 7.70
CA ASN A 216 44.28 1.94 7.10
C ASN A 216 45.59 2.65 7.45
N THR A 217 46.46 2.09 8.29
CA THR A 217 47.79 2.65 8.62
C THR A 217 48.96 1.93 7.92
N SER A 218 48.72 1.31 6.76
CA SER A 218 49.81 0.83 5.90
C SER A 218 50.51 2.02 5.21
N PRO A 219 51.85 2.19 5.32
CA PRO A 219 52.55 3.28 4.66
C PRO A 219 52.52 3.09 3.13
N SER A 220 52.14 4.15 2.42
CA SER A 220 52.12 4.25 0.97
C SER A 220 53.45 3.80 0.35
N ARG A 221 53.44 2.70 -0.40
CA ARG A 221 54.54 2.24 -1.24
C ARG A 221 54.59 3.09 -2.51
N ALA A 222 55.06 4.32 -2.40
CA ALA A 222 55.23 5.22 -3.54
C ALA A 222 56.46 6.15 -3.44
N GLU A 223 57.57 5.73 -2.83
CA GLU A 223 58.86 6.42 -2.97
C GLU A 223 60.02 5.40 -3.01
N ALA A 224 60.23 4.78 -4.18
CA ALA A 224 61.49 4.10 -4.51
C ALA A 224 61.59 3.95 -6.03
N MET A 225 61.88 5.05 -6.73
CA MET A 225 62.43 4.98 -8.08
C MET A 225 63.97 4.97 -7.99
N PRO A 226 64.67 3.95 -8.51
CA PRO A 226 66.12 4.01 -8.63
C PRO A 226 66.53 4.91 -9.80
N LYS A 227 67.45 5.83 -9.53
CA LYS A 227 68.23 6.54 -10.55
C LYS A 227 69.32 5.62 -11.08
N GLU A 228 69.23 5.24 -12.34
CA GLU A 228 70.33 4.75 -13.17
C GLU A 228 70.08 5.30 -14.59
N ALA A 229 71.04 5.63 -15.45
CA ALA A 229 72.46 5.93 -15.42
C ALA A 229 72.74 6.39 -16.88
N GLU A 230 73.50 7.47 -17.08
CA GLU A 230 73.82 7.99 -18.42
C GLU A 230 74.62 6.98 -19.26
N PRO A 231 74.37 6.85 -20.57
CA PRO A 231 75.34 6.28 -21.48
C PRO A 231 76.18 7.40 -22.13
N THR A 232 77.47 7.36 -21.82
CA THR A 232 78.58 8.04 -22.53
C THR A 232 78.59 7.70 -24.02
N ALA A 233 78.87 8.73 -24.83
CA ALA A 233 79.05 8.66 -26.28
C ALA A 233 80.30 7.87 -26.72
N PHE A 234 80.22 7.18 -27.87
CA PHE A 234 81.11 7.24 -29.05
C PHE A 234 81.11 5.91 -29.83
N GLY A 235 81.07 6.01 -31.17
CA GLY A 235 81.51 4.96 -32.09
C GLY A 235 80.45 4.48 -33.06
#